data_AF-A0A1F9JCR7-F1
#
_entry.id   AF-A0A1F9JCR7-F1
#
_cell.length_a   1.000
_cell.length_b   1.000
_cell.length_c   1.000
_cell.angle_alpha   90.00
_cell.angle_beta   90.00
_cell.angle_gamma   90.00
#
_symmetry.space_group_name_H-M   'P 1'
#
loop_
_entity.id
_entity.type
_entity.pdbx_description
1 polymer ?
#
loop_
_entity_poly.entity_id
_entity_poly.type
_entity_poly.pdbx_seq_one_letter_code
_entity_poly.pdbx_strand_id
1 'polypeptide(L)' 'MGKIEIQLDDQTAQRIHRLAESRRCSPEQLIKEVIEQLAVAETGTDPFLGMLAREPELMDRIVESAMSARQEHPLRHGG' A
#
# COMPACT_ATOMS: atom_id res chain seq x y z
N MET A 1 -22.19 -13.76 13.27
CA MET A 1 -22.41 -13.18 11.92
C MET A 1 -23.37 -12.02 12.08
N GLY A 2 -22.97 -10.83 11.64
CA GLY A 2 -23.86 -9.67 11.52
C GLY A 2 -24.10 -9.39 10.04
N LYS A 3 -25.34 -9.00 9.68
CA LYS A 3 -25.66 -8.53 8.33
C LYS A 3 -25.56 -7.01 8.33
N ILE A 4 -24.86 -6.46 7.34
CA ILE A 4 -24.79 -5.02 7.10
C ILE A 4 -25.43 -4.78 5.73
N GLU A 5 -26.38 -3.85 5.67
CA GLU A 5 -26.96 -3.36 4.41
C GLU A 5 -26.40 -1.98 4.16
N ILE A 6 -25.82 -1.77 2.98
CA ILE A 6 -25.16 -0.53 2.61
C ILE A 6 -25.82 -0.03 1.34
N GLN A 7 -26.32 1.20 1.36
CA GLN A 7 -26.81 1.87 0.18
C GLN A 7 -25.64 2.60 -0.49
N LEU A 8 -25.42 2.30 -1.76
CA LEU A 8 -24.35 2.89 -2.57
C LEU A 8 -24.98 3.68 -3.71
N ASP A 9 -24.28 4.70 -4.18
CA ASP A 9 -24.61 5.33 -5.45
C ASP A 9 -24.35 4.36 -6.61
N ASP A 10 -25.06 4.57 -7.73
CA ASP A 10 -25.00 3.69 -8.90
C ASP A 10 -23.58 3.58 -9.47
N GLN A 11 -22.79 4.65 -9.40
CA GLN A 11 -21.43 4.67 -9.93
C GLN A 11 -20.51 3.77 -9.09
N THR A 12 -20.60 3.85 -7.76
CA THR A 12 -19.85 3.02 -6.82
C THR A 12 -20.27 1.56 -6.95
N ALA A 13 -21.56 1.27 -7.03
CA ALA A 13 -22.06 -0.09 -7.23
C ALA A 13 -21.51 -0.73 -8.53
N GLN A 14 -21.58 -0.01 -9.65
CA GLN A 14 -21.01 -0.47 -10.93
C GLN A 14 -19.50 -0.69 -10.86
N ARG A 15 -18.78 0.13 -10.08
CA ARG A 15 -17.34 -0.02 -9.92
C ARG A 15 -16.98 -1.27 -9.12
N ILE A 16 -17.74 -1.58 -8.07
CA ILE A 16 -17.59 -2.82 -7.29
C ILE A 16 -17.80 -4.03 -8.19
N HIS A 17 -18.88 -4.05 -8.99
CA HIS A 17 -19.15 -5.17 -9.89
C HIS A 17 -18.03 -5.38 -10.91
N ARG A 18 -17.57 -4.31 -11.58
CA ARG A 18 -16.45 -4.40 -12.53
C ARG A 18 -15.16 -4.91 -11.88
N LEU A 19 -14.85 -4.44 -10.67
CA LEU A 19 -13.66 -4.89 -9.95
C LEU A 19 -13.77 -6.36 -9.53
N ALA A 20 -14.94 -6.77 -9.03
CA ALA A 20 -15.22 -8.14 -8.65
C ALA A 20 -15.09 -9.10 -9.86
N GLU A 21 -15.63 -8.71 -11.02
CA GLU A 21 -15.48 -9.46 -12.28
C GLU A 21 -14.01 -9.58 -12.71
N SER A 22 -13.27 -8.47 -12.70
CA SER A 22 -11.86 -8.46 -13.11
C SER A 22 -10.99 -9.38 -12.24
N ARG A 23 -11.32 -9.51 -10.96
CA ARG A 23 -10.61 -10.35 -9.98
C ARG A 23 -11.22 -11.74 -9.82
N ARG A 24 -12.30 -12.05 -10.56
CA ARG A 24 -13.09 -13.29 -10.46
C ARG A 24 -13.50 -13.61 -9.02
N CYS A 25 -13.90 -12.61 -8.25
CA CYS A 25 -14.36 -12.75 -6.88
C CYS A 25 -15.78 -12.19 -6.71
N SER A 26 -16.44 -12.50 -5.60
CA SER A 26 -17.73 -11.87 -5.28
C SER A 26 -17.53 -10.45 -4.72
N PRO A 27 -18.53 -9.56 -4.85
CA PRO A 27 -18.49 -8.23 -4.22
C PRO A 27 -18.20 -8.29 -2.72
N GLU A 28 -18.77 -9.29 -2.03
CA GLU A 28 -18.55 -9.52 -0.59
C GLU A 28 -17.10 -9.86 -0.29
N GLN A 29 -16.47 -10.69 -1.12
CA GLN A 29 -15.07 -11.07 -0.99
C GLN A 29 -14.16 -9.88 -1.25
N LEU A 30 -14.45 -9.09 -2.28
CA LEU A 30 -13.73 -7.86 -2.61
C LEU A 30 -13.78 -6.86 -1.45
N ILE A 31 -14.97 -6.66 -0.85
CA ILE A 31 -15.14 -5.75 0.28
C ILE A 31 -14.34 -6.24 1.49
N LYS A 32 -14.37 -7.55 1.80
CA LYS A 32 -13.55 -8.13 2.88
C LYS A 32 -12.06 -7.91 2.66
N GLU A 33 -11.56 -8.20 1.47
CA GLU A 33 -10.13 -8.01 1.14
C GLU A 33 -9.71 -6.55 1.27
N VAL A 34 -10.54 -5.60 0.83
CA VAL A 34 -10.25 -4.17 0.97
C VAL A 34 -10.25 -3.75 2.44
N ILE A 35 -11.20 -4.23 3.24
CA ILE A 35 -11.23 -3.95 4.69
C ILE A 35 -9.99 -4.54 5.37
N GLU A 36 -9.58 -5.75 5.03
CA GLU A 36 -8.35 -6.36 5.56
C GLU A 36 -7.11 -5.55 5.18
N GLN A 37 -6.99 -5.09 3.94
CA GLN A 37 -5.89 -4.24 3.50
C GLN A 37 -5.85 -2.89 4.24
N LEU A 38 -7.02 -2.27 4.43
CA LEU A 38 -7.13 -1.01 5.18
C LEU A 38 -6.83 -1.22 6.67
N ALA A 39 -7.29 -2.32 7.27
CA ALA A 39 -6.99 -2.67 8.64
C ALA A 39 -5.49 -2.91 8.86
N VAL A 40 -4.82 -3.61 7.93
CA VAL A 40 -3.36 -3.78 7.97
C VAL A 40 -2.66 -2.42 7.92
N ALA A 41 -3.11 -1.51 7.06
CA ALA A 41 -2.56 -0.16 6.98
C ALA A 41 -2.82 0.68 8.24
N GLU A 42 -4.00 0.56 8.87
CA GLU A 42 -4.32 1.23 10.15
C GLU A 42 -3.51 0.67 11.32
N THR A 43 -3.22 -0.64 11.31
CA THR A 43 -2.30 -1.27 12.28
C THR A 43 -0.82 -1.09 11.94
N GLY A 44 -0.52 -0.29 10.91
CA GLY A 44 0.80 0.05 10.41
C GLY A 44 1.65 0.89 11.37
N THR A 45 1.85 0.42 12.61
CA THR A 45 3.22 0.31 13.10
C THR A 45 3.83 -0.83 12.30
N ASP A 46 4.23 -0.55 11.06
CA ASP A 46 4.94 -1.52 10.24
C ASP A 46 6.16 -1.98 11.06
N PRO A 47 6.28 -3.29 11.38
CA PRO A 47 7.36 -3.80 12.21
C PRO A 47 8.75 -3.43 11.67
N PHE A 48 8.87 -3.22 10.34
CA PHE A 48 10.10 -2.78 9.70
C PHE A 48 10.32 -1.27 9.84
N LEU A 49 9.26 -0.43 9.83
CA LEU A 49 9.38 0.99 10.21
C LEU A 49 9.79 1.12 11.68
N GLY A 50 9.25 0.29 12.57
CA GLY A 50 9.64 0.25 13.98
C GLY A 50 11.08 -0.24 14.21
N MET A 51 11.58 -1.17 13.37
CA MET A 51 12.95 -1.66 13.41
C MET A 51 13.95 -0.59 12.95
N LEU A 52 13.67 0.07 11.82
CA LEU A 52 14.53 1.15 11.30
C LEU A 52 14.48 2.42 12.15
N ALA A 53 13.36 2.68 12.85
CA ALA A 53 13.26 3.78 13.81
C ALA A 53 14.14 3.58 15.06
N ARG A 54 14.52 2.34 15.40
CA ARG A 54 15.41 2.04 16.54
C ARG A 54 16.90 2.18 16.21
N GLU A 55 17.25 2.23 14.93
CA GLU A 55 18.64 2.33 14.47
C GLU A 55 18.80 3.51 13.48
N PRO A 56 18.63 4.76 13.95
CA PRO A 56 18.68 5.95 13.09
C PRO A 56 20.02 6.07 12.34
N GLU A 57 21.11 5.62 12.96
CA GLU A 57 22.46 5.62 12.39
C GLU A 57 22.59 4.71 11.15
N LEU A 58 21.79 3.64 11.07
CA LEU A 58 21.77 2.74 9.91
C LEU A 58 21.10 3.45 8.71
N MET A 59 20.04 4.21 8.98
CA MET A 59 19.33 4.98 7.95
C MET A 59 20.22 6.09 7.37
N ASP A 60 20.98 6.78 8.23
CA ASP A 60 21.94 7.79 7.79
C ASP A 60 23.01 7.21 6.86
N ARG A 61 23.53 6.02 7.16
CA ARG A 61 24.51 5.32 6.29
C ARG A 61 23.93 4.91 4.95
N ILE A 62 22.67 4.47 4.92
CA ILE A 62 21.98 4.11 3.67
C ILE A 62 21.80 5.36 2.80
N VAL A 63 21.40 6.48 3.39
CA VAL A 63 21.26 7.75 2.68
C VAL A 63 22.61 8.26 2.17
N GLU A 64 23.66 8.22 3.00
CA GLU A 64 25.01 8.60 2.61
C GLU A 64 25.55 7.74 1.45
N SER A 65 25.33 6.43 1.52
CA SER A 65 25.71 5.50 0.45
C SER A 65 24.96 5.79 -0.86
N ALA A 66 23.64 6.03 -0.79
CA ALA A 66 22.84 6.37 -1.96
C ALA A 66 23.24 7.72 -2.58
N MET A 67 23.57 8.71 -1.76
CA MET A 67 24.07 10.01 -2.21
C MET A 67 25.46 9.89 -2.86
N SER A 68 26.34 9.08 -2.30
CA SER A 68 27.67 8.81 -2.86
C SER A 68 27.58 8.09 -4.20
N ALA A 69 26.73 7.06 -4.30
CA ALA A 69 26.47 6.35 -5.55
C ALA A 69 25.88 7.28 -6.64
N ARG A 70 25.06 8.27 -6.25
CA ARG A 70 24.52 9.28 -7.17
C ARG A 70 25.58 10.27 -7.66
N GLN A 71 26.61 10.55 -6.86
CA GLN A 71 27.75 11.37 -7.27
C GLN A 71 28.67 10.60 -8.23
N GLU A 72 28.88 9.31 -7.99
CA GLU A 72 29.74 8.46 -8.83
C GLU A 72 29.06 8.05 -10.14
N HIS A 73 27.75 7.82 -10.11
CA HIS A 73 26.93 7.53 -11.28
C HIS A 73 25.78 8.54 -11.39
N PRO A 74 26.06 9.77 -11.86
CA PRO A 74 25.00 10.73 -12.14
C PRO A 74 24.02 10.10 -13.13
N LEU A 75 22.73 10.19 -12.81
CA LEU A 75 21.66 9.69 -13.69
C LEU A 75 21.91 10.25 -15.08
N ARG A 76 22.30 9.35 -15.98
CA ARG A 76 22.72 9.63 -17.35
C ARG A 76 21.71 10.60 -17.98
N HIS A 77 22.13 11.85 -18.18
CA HIS A 77 21.34 12.82 -18.93
C HIS A 77 21.09 12.22 -20.32
N GLY A 78 19.83 11.89 -20.60
CA GLY A 78 19.39 11.61 -21.96
C GLY A 78 19.52 12.89 -22.77
N GLY A 79 20.47 12.89 -23.70
CA GLY A 79 20.54 13.76 -24.86
C GLY A 79 20.60 12.90 -26.11
#